data_AF-A0A7X7QBZ8-F1
#
_entry.id   AF-A0A7X7QBZ8-F1
#
_cell.length_a   1.000
_cell.length_b   1.000
_cell.length_c   1.000
_cell.angle_alpha   90.00
_cell.angle_beta   90.00
_cell.angle_gamma   90.00
#
_symmetry.space_group_name_H-M   'P 1'
#
loop_
_entity.id
_entity.type
_entity.pdbx_description
1 polymer ?
#
loop_
_entity_poly.entity_id
_entity_poly.type
_entity_poly.pdbx_seq_one_letter_code
_entity_poly.pdbx_strand_id
1 'polypeptide(L)'
;YLVFDYYNDKYVLTNRRVVHDERHLLIYETRNEAPLRAVQNVQQVQEGVLAHLFGYGDLVIETAGERGQIVFHRIPDPQETQEVIFEQIMRVQTVDRATERAAIRDALQVRFGLQAVEPPPPDQATPPTAEKPGLTTTSLLKMLVGAFQFFVPPLVYREGDTITWRKHWVALLRPISLPTLGILVATAVALVVLYRGSPDLRASILAGYGVALMFLLPWWLWRFTDWRNDVYQLTASRIVDVERRPFFLREERREANLSMIQNINLEIPGIIGRIFNFGSITIETAGAGAFTFDYVRDPRSVQTEIFRRMEQFQQQQRQRAMQDRRAELLNWFSMYDQLRDSDK
;
A
#
# COMPACT_ATOMS: atom_id res chain seq x y z
N TYR A 1 12.80 17.34 10.06
CA TYR A 1 13.06 16.30 11.07
C TYR A 1 11.78 16.13 11.85
N LEU A 2 11.32 14.90 12.02
CA LEU A 2 10.12 14.58 12.82
C LEU A 2 10.60 13.87 14.08
N VAL A 3 10.09 14.31 15.23
CA VAL A 3 10.42 13.72 16.52
C VAL A 3 9.10 13.43 17.22
N PHE A 4 8.86 12.15 17.50
CA PHE A 4 7.80 11.72 18.40
C PHE A 4 8.44 11.28 19.70
N ASP A 5 7.99 11.86 20.80
CA ASP A 5 8.48 11.58 22.14
C ASP A 5 7.29 11.08 22.97
N TYR A 6 7.30 9.80 23.31
CA TYR A 6 6.37 9.21 24.26
C TYR A 6 7.19 8.84 25.49
N TYR A 7 6.69 9.06 26.72
CA TYR A 7 7.38 8.94 28.03
C TYR A 7 8.76 8.23 28.12
N ASN A 8 8.96 7.07 27.48
CA ASN A 8 10.20 6.28 27.44
C ASN A 8 10.77 6.00 26.03
N ASP A 9 10.07 6.35 24.95
CA ASP A 9 10.40 6.02 23.57
C ASP A 9 10.51 7.29 22.70
N LYS A 10 11.65 7.47 22.05
CA LYS A 10 11.90 8.57 21.13
C LYS A 10 12.11 8.06 19.71
N TYR A 11 11.20 8.44 18.82
CA TYR A 11 11.30 8.17 17.39
C TYR A 11 11.83 9.43 16.70
N VAL A 12 13.02 9.34 16.11
CA VAL A 12 13.65 10.45 15.39
C VAL A 12 13.80 10.09 13.93
N LEU A 13 13.03 10.77 13.08
CA LEU A 13 13.22 10.75 11.64
C LEU A 13 14.17 11.90 11.24
N THR A 14 15.39 11.52 10.86
CA THR A 14 16.39 12.46 10.33
C THR A 14 16.47 12.36 8.81
N ASN A 15 17.22 13.27 8.19
CA ASN A 15 17.52 13.28 6.77
C ASN A 15 18.46 12.14 6.31
N ARG A 16 18.91 11.24 7.18
CA ARG A 16 19.86 10.17 6.81
C ARG A 16 19.49 8.81 7.40
N ARG A 17 18.81 8.80 8.54
CA ARG A 17 18.49 7.60 9.32
C ARG A 17 17.17 7.74 10.06
N VAL A 18 16.51 6.61 10.22
CA VAL A 18 15.38 6.40 11.11
C VAL A 18 15.96 5.88 12.43
N VAL A 19 15.66 6.56 13.53
CA VAL A 19 16.15 6.18 14.87
C VAL A 19 14.97 5.88 15.78
N HIS A 20 15.03 4.73 16.45
CA HIS A 20 14.18 4.39 17.58
C HIS A 20 15.06 4.27 18.83
N ASP A 21 14.78 5.08 19.83
CA ASP A 21 15.48 5.11 21.11
C ASP A 21 14.50 4.69 22.22
N GLU A 22 14.76 3.57 22.88
CA GLU A 22 13.91 3.00 23.93
C GLU A 22 14.65 3.06 25.27
N ARG A 23 14.04 3.70 26.27
CA ARG A 23 14.57 3.82 27.64
C ARG A 23 13.78 2.96 28.60
N HIS A 24 14.40 1.92 29.13
CA HIS A 24 13.85 1.16 30.25
C HIS A 24 14.40 1.68 31.59
N LEU A 25 13.51 1.82 32.59
CA LEU A 25 13.75 2.48 33.88
C LEU A 25 15.19 2.29 34.42
N LEU A 26 15.95 3.39 34.33
CA LEU A 26 17.20 3.69 35.03
C LEU A 26 18.51 2.96 34.66
N ILE A 27 18.56 1.93 33.79
CA ILE A 27 19.81 1.14 33.64
C ILE A 27 20.27 0.87 32.19
N TYR A 28 19.42 0.95 31.17
CA TYR A 28 19.82 0.67 29.77
C TYR A 28 19.09 1.55 28.74
N GLU A 29 19.84 2.11 27.78
CA GLU A 29 19.34 2.86 26.61
C GLU A 29 19.64 2.02 25.36
N THR A 30 18.60 1.58 24.63
CA THR A 30 18.79 0.82 23.39
C THR A 30 18.47 1.72 22.20
N ARG A 31 19.53 2.11 21.47
CA ARG A 31 19.43 2.94 20.28
C ARG A 31 19.48 2.09 19.01
N ASN A 32 18.38 2.08 18.27
CA ASN A 32 18.24 1.39 17.00
C ASN A 32 18.27 2.41 15.87
N GLU A 33 19.23 2.29 14.95
CA GLU A 33 19.31 3.17 13.78
C GLU A 33 19.31 2.34 12.49
N ALA A 34 18.47 2.70 11.54
CA ALA A 34 18.58 2.23 10.17
C ALA A 34 18.78 3.42 9.23
N PRO A 35 19.77 3.38 8.32
CA PRO A 35 19.90 4.42 7.32
C PRO A 35 18.68 4.36 6.38
N LEU A 36 18.17 5.51 5.95
CA LEU A 36 16.95 5.60 5.13
C LEU A 36 17.05 4.75 3.85
N ARG A 37 18.25 4.62 3.29
CA ARG A 37 18.55 3.79 2.11
C ARG A 37 18.28 2.29 2.33
N ALA A 38 18.32 1.82 3.57
CA ALA A 38 18.11 0.41 3.91
C ALA A 38 16.64 0.09 4.18
N VAL A 39 15.76 1.09 4.19
CA VAL A 39 14.31 0.90 4.34
C VAL A 39 13.77 0.29 3.05
N GLN A 40 13.12 -0.86 3.19
CA GLN A 40 12.58 -1.64 2.08
C GLN A 40 11.06 -1.56 2.03
N ASN A 41 10.43 -1.67 3.20
CA ASN A 41 9.00 -1.65 3.38
C ASN A 41 8.60 -0.66 4.46
N VAL A 42 7.41 -0.10 4.31
CA VAL A 42 6.74 0.61 5.39
C VAL A 42 5.30 0.12 5.45
N GLN A 43 4.92 -0.45 6.58
CA GLN A 43 3.60 -0.96 6.88
C GLN A 43 2.98 -0.14 8.02
N GLN A 44 1.74 0.30 7.81
CA GLN A 44 0.92 0.95 8.82
C GLN A 44 -0.03 -0.08 9.43
N VAL A 45 -0.15 -0.06 10.76
CA VAL A 45 -1.12 -0.88 11.51
C VAL A 45 -1.90 0.02 12.45
N GLN A 46 -3.21 0.09 12.29
CA GLN A 46 -4.11 0.78 13.22
C GLN A 46 -5.03 -0.23 13.88
N GLU A 47 -4.92 -0.40 15.20
CA GLU A 47 -5.71 -1.37 15.96
C GLU A 47 -6.81 -0.69 16.79
N GLY A 48 -8.05 -1.10 16.53
CA GLY A 48 -9.23 -0.70 17.27
C GLY A 48 -9.87 0.61 16.80
N VAL A 49 -11.09 0.84 17.31
CA VAL A 49 -11.92 2.00 16.94
C VAL A 49 -11.31 3.32 17.43
N LEU A 50 -10.65 3.30 18.60
CA LEU A 50 -10.01 4.50 19.16
C LEU A 50 -8.82 4.96 18.30
N ALA A 51 -8.01 4.02 17.79
CA ALA A 51 -6.91 4.33 16.86
C ALA A 51 -7.42 5.05 15.61
N HIS A 52 -8.53 4.57 15.02
CA HIS A 52 -9.15 5.20 13.86
C HIS A 52 -9.79 6.56 14.20
N LEU A 53 -10.45 6.68 15.35
CA LEU A 53 -11.15 7.90 15.75
C LEU A 53 -10.18 9.05 16.08
N PHE A 54 -9.08 8.73 16.76
CA PHE A 54 -8.06 9.70 17.18
C PHE A 54 -6.86 9.77 16.23
N GLY A 55 -6.84 8.95 15.17
CA GLY A 55 -5.82 9.00 14.12
C GLY A 55 -4.41 8.60 14.58
N TYR A 56 -4.28 7.61 15.47
CA TYR A 56 -2.98 7.08 15.89
C TYR A 56 -2.81 5.61 15.48
N GLY A 57 -1.58 5.14 15.34
CA GLY A 57 -1.29 3.75 15.00
C GLY A 57 0.19 3.42 15.05
N ASP A 58 0.53 2.21 14.66
CA ASP A 58 1.89 1.71 14.62
C ASP A 58 2.43 1.76 13.20
N LEU A 59 3.72 2.06 13.05
CA LEU A 59 4.43 2.05 11.78
C LEU A 59 5.58 1.05 11.84
N VAL A 60 5.44 -0.03 11.09
CA VAL A 60 6.42 -1.09 10.95
C VAL A 60 7.30 -0.79 9.73
N ILE A 61 8.59 -0.61 9.96
CA ILE A 61 9.58 -0.29 8.93
C ILE A 61 10.51 -1.49 8.80
N GLU A 62 10.50 -2.15 7.65
CA GLU A 62 11.41 -3.27 7.38
C GLU A 62 12.68 -2.76 6.71
N THR A 63 13.82 -3.25 7.19
CA THR A 63 15.13 -2.78 6.73
C THR A 63 16.06 -3.95 6.44
N ALA A 64 16.92 -3.78 5.43
CA ALA A 64 17.90 -4.79 5.05
C ALA A 64 19.05 -5.01 6.07
N GLY A 65 18.99 -4.35 7.24
CA GLY A 65 20.05 -4.36 8.26
C GLY A 65 19.89 -5.46 9.32
N GLU A 66 20.85 -5.58 10.23
CA GLU A 66 20.99 -6.70 11.19
C GLU A 66 19.78 -6.95 12.13
N ARG A 67 18.93 -5.94 12.38
CA ARG A 67 17.73 -6.09 13.21
C ARG A 67 16.43 -6.34 12.42
N GLY A 68 16.47 -6.28 11.08
CA GLY A 68 15.37 -6.63 10.17
C GLY A 68 14.14 -5.70 10.16
N GLN A 69 13.70 -5.22 11.33
CA GLN A 69 12.46 -4.46 11.49
C GLN A 69 12.60 -3.39 12.59
N ILE A 70 12.05 -2.20 12.36
CA ILE A 70 11.90 -1.11 13.34
C ILE A 70 10.42 -0.80 13.45
N VAL A 71 9.87 -0.77 14.67
CA VAL A 71 8.44 -0.48 14.90
C VAL A 71 8.30 0.82 15.66
N PHE A 72 7.55 1.76 15.10
CA PHE A 72 7.10 2.96 15.78
C PHE A 72 5.73 2.73 16.36
N HIS A 73 5.58 2.81 17.68
CA HIS A 73 4.31 2.52 18.33
C HIS A 73 3.50 3.80 18.58
N ARG A 74 2.19 3.74 18.32
CA ARG A 74 1.19 4.76 18.66
C ARG A 74 1.57 6.16 18.19
N ILE A 75 2.10 6.28 16.98
CA ILE A 75 2.38 7.56 16.35
C ILE A 75 1.07 8.21 15.88
N PRO A 76 0.94 9.54 16.02
CA PRO A 76 -0.16 10.28 15.40
C PRO A 76 0.04 10.35 13.89
N ASP A 77 -1.05 10.20 13.15
CA ASP A 77 -1.12 10.11 11.70
C ASP A 77 0.02 9.26 11.09
N PRO A 78 -0.10 7.92 11.14
CA PRO A 78 0.92 7.04 10.57
C PRO A 78 1.04 7.21 9.06
N GLN A 79 -0.02 7.67 8.39
CA GLN A 79 -0.02 7.86 6.95
C GLN A 79 0.86 9.05 6.56
N GLU A 80 0.68 10.20 7.22
CA GLU A 80 1.56 11.36 7.01
C GLU A 80 3.02 11.00 7.29
N THR A 81 3.28 10.29 8.39
CA THR A 81 4.64 9.87 8.76
C THR A 81 5.26 8.95 7.70
N GLN A 82 4.49 8.00 7.16
CA GLN A 82 4.92 7.13 6.06
C GLN A 82 5.28 7.94 4.81
N GLU A 83 4.43 8.89 4.42
CA GLU A 83 4.65 9.76 3.26
C GLU A 83 5.95 10.55 3.41
N VAL A 84 6.20 11.11 4.60
CA VAL A 84 7.45 11.83 4.88
C VAL A 84 8.66 10.90 4.84
N ILE A 85 8.56 9.67 5.36
CA ILE A 85 9.66 8.68 5.26
C ILE A 85 10.02 8.42 3.80
N PHE A 86 9.02 8.18 2.94
CA PHE A 86 9.27 7.94 1.52
C PHE A 86 9.86 9.18 0.82
N GLU A 87 9.37 10.38 1.14
CA GLU A 87 9.94 11.62 0.62
C GLU A 87 11.41 11.76 1.01
N GLN A 88 11.76 11.48 2.27
CA GLN A 88 13.14 11.52 2.74
C GLN A 88 14.01 10.46 2.08
N ILE A 89 13.51 9.23 1.88
CA ILE A 89 14.24 8.17 1.16
C ILE A 89 14.58 8.64 -0.26
N MET A 90 13.59 9.19 -0.98
CA MET A 90 13.79 9.72 -2.32
C MET A 90 14.83 10.84 -2.31
N ARG A 91 14.75 11.77 -1.35
CA ARG A 91 15.70 12.87 -1.22
C ARG A 91 17.12 12.38 -0.93
N VAL A 92 17.31 11.43 -0.02
CA VAL A 92 18.63 10.84 0.29
C VAL A 92 19.22 10.17 -0.94
N GLN A 93 18.42 9.37 -1.67
CA GLN A 93 18.89 8.75 -2.90
C GLN A 93 19.32 9.79 -3.96
N THR A 94 18.63 10.93 -4.06
CA THR A 94 19.06 12.01 -4.96
C THR A 94 20.36 12.67 -4.51
N VAL A 95 20.55 12.90 -3.20
CA VAL A 95 21.75 13.52 -2.64
C VAL A 95 22.97 12.59 -2.74
N ASP A 96 22.82 11.31 -2.43
CA ASP A 96 23.91 10.32 -2.52
C ASP A 96 24.39 10.17 -3.97
N ARG A 97 23.47 10.15 -4.93
CA ARG A 97 23.83 10.20 -6.35
C ARG A 97 24.58 11.49 -6.70
N ALA A 98 24.22 12.62 -6.10
CA ALA A 98 24.89 13.89 -6.33
C ALA A 98 26.30 13.95 -5.69
N THR A 99 26.49 13.37 -4.50
CA THR A 99 27.80 13.30 -3.84
C THR A 99 28.73 12.29 -4.49
N GLU A 100 28.22 11.14 -4.95
CA GLU A 100 28.99 10.20 -5.77
C GLU A 100 29.46 10.86 -7.07
N ARG A 101 28.58 11.63 -7.72
CA ARG A 101 28.93 12.47 -8.88
C ARG A 101 29.97 13.54 -8.53
N ALA A 102 29.89 14.17 -7.35
CA ALA A 102 30.87 15.14 -6.90
C ALA A 102 32.23 14.50 -6.60
N ALA A 103 32.28 13.32 -5.96
CA ALA A 103 33.52 12.61 -5.69
C ALA A 103 34.21 12.14 -6.98
N ILE A 104 33.44 11.67 -7.97
CA ILE A 104 33.95 11.34 -9.31
C ILE A 104 34.48 12.61 -9.99
N ARG A 105 33.76 13.74 -9.89
CA ARG A 105 34.19 15.04 -10.40
C ARG A 105 35.48 15.53 -9.74
N ASP A 106 35.59 15.44 -8.42
CA ASP A 106 36.76 15.86 -7.64
C ASP A 106 37.98 15.00 -8.00
N ALA A 107 37.80 13.68 -8.17
CA ALA A 107 38.85 12.78 -8.65
C ALA A 107 39.33 13.14 -10.08
N LEU A 108 38.45 13.68 -10.92
CA LEU A 108 38.80 14.20 -12.25
C LEU A 108 39.46 15.58 -12.15
N GLN A 109 39.01 16.45 -11.25
CA GLN A 109 39.58 17.78 -10.97
C GLN A 109 40.99 17.71 -10.40
N VAL A 110 41.29 16.80 -9.48
CA VAL A 110 42.66 16.63 -8.95
C VAL A 110 43.63 16.19 -10.05
N ARG A 111 43.13 15.53 -11.09
CA ARG A 111 43.92 15.07 -12.24
C ARG A 111 44.01 16.10 -13.38
N PHE A 112 43.09 17.06 -13.46
CA PHE A 112 42.95 17.97 -14.61
C PHE A 112 42.62 19.45 -14.29
N GLY A 113 42.56 19.86 -13.03
CA GLY A 113 42.61 21.24 -12.55
C GLY A 113 41.59 22.26 -13.07
N LEU A 114 40.27 22.06 -12.94
CA LEU A 114 39.28 23.13 -13.23
C LEU A 114 37.98 23.10 -12.38
N GLN A 115 37.60 24.28 -11.85
CA GLN A 115 36.35 24.57 -11.12
C GLN A 115 35.08 24.41 -11.99
N ALA A 116 33.95 24.05 -11.37
CA ALA A 116 32.66 23.92 -12.03
C ALA A 116 31.61 24.90 -11.47
N VAL A 117 30.89 25.53 -12.40
CA VAL A 117 29.71 26.40 -12.19
C VAL A 117 28.52 25.60 -11.69
N GLU A 118 27.73 26.22 -10.83
CA GLU A 118 26.57 25.67 -10.12
C GLU A 118 25.36 25.43 -11.04
N PRO A 119 24.62 24.30 -10.92
CA PRO A 119 23.41 24.09 -11.69
C PRO A 119 22.22 24.87 -11.08
N PRO A 120 21.27 25.35 -11.89
CA PRO A 120 20.05 25.98 -11.39
C PRO A 120 19.12 24.95 -10.73
N PRO A 121 18.24 25.39 -9.81
CA PRO A 121 17.33 24.50 -9.08
C PRO A 121 16.24 23.92 -10.00
N PRO A 122 15.73 22.72 -9.69
CA PRO A 122 14.67 22.10 -10.48
C PRO A 122 13.34 22.84 -10.32
N ASP A 123 12.73 23.18 -11.45
CA ASP A 123 11.37 23.70 -11.54
C ASP A 123 10.37 22.73 -10.89
N GLN A 124 9.53 23.30 -10.03
CA GLN A 124 8.41 22.62 -9.40
C GLN A 124 7.33 22.35 -10.45
N ALA A 125 7.11 21.07 -10.78
CA ALA A 125 5.91 20.67 -11.50
C ALA A 125 4.72 20.68 -10.53
N THR A 126 3.82 21.65 -10.68
CA THR A 126 2.49 21.61 -10.08
C THR A 126 1.71 20.39 -10.58
N PRO A 127 1.05 19.61 -9.70
CA PRO A 127 0.16 18.55 -10.12
C PRO A 127 -1.09 19.12 -10.82
N PRO A 128 -1.61 18.46 -11.87
CA PRO A 128 -2.85 18.88 -12.51
C PRO A 128 -4.04 18.66 -11.56
N THR A 129 -4.80 19.74 -11.37
CA THR A 129 -6.12 19.76 -10.74
C THR A 129 -7.04 18.74 -11.39
N ALA A 130 -7.52 17.77 -10.61
CA ALA A 130 -8.55 16.83 -11.03
C ALA A 130 -9.90 17.56 -11.14
N GLU A 131 -10.42 17.68 -12.37
CA GLU A 131 -11.82 18.04 -12.63
C GLU A 131 -12.73 16.87 -12.25
N LYS A 132 -13.71 17.13 -11.37
CA LYS A 132 -14.79 16.20 -11.04
C LYS A 132 -15.87 16.28 -12.13
N PRO A 133 -16.32 15.18 -12.76
CA PRO A 133 -17.50 15.22 -13.61
C PRO A 133 -18.77 15.29 -12.77
N GLY A 134 -19.66 16.21 -13.14
CA GLY A 134 -20.94 16.47 -12.48
C GLY A 134 -21.94 15.31 -12.58
N LEU A 135 -22.75 15.16 -11.53
CA LEU A 135 -23.86 14.23 -11.45
C LEU A 135 -25.10 14.81 -12.16
N THR A 136 -25.70 14.05 -13.08
CA THR A 136 -27.12 14.19 -13.42
C THR A 136 -27.82 12.82 -13.64
N THR A 137 -28.95 12.68 -12.92
CA THR A 137 -30.21 11.94 -13.17
C THR A 137 -30.20 10.46 -13.62
N THR A 138 -30.89 9.58 -12.88
CA THR A 138 -32.21 8.95 -13.23
C THR A 138 -32.53 7.82 -12.22
N SER A 139 -33.74 7.81 -11.65
CA SER A 139 -33.96 7.74 -10.20
C SER A 139 -34.58 6.45 -9.61
N LEU A 140 -34.61 5.29 -10.28
CA LEU A 140 -35.16 4.06 -9.63
C LEU A 140 -34.37 2.79 -9.98
N LEU A 141 -34.03 2.60 -11.26
CA LEU A 141 -33.18 1.49 -11.71
C LEU A 141 -31.73 1.65 -11.21
N LYS A 142 -31.21 2.89 -11.14
CA LYS A 142 -29.95 3.23 -10.44
C LYS A 142 -30.03 3.06 -8.92
N MET A 143 -31.22 3.00 -8.31
CA MET A 143 -31.36 2.81 -6.86
C MET A 143 -31.27 1.32 -6.51
N LEU A 144 -31.84 0.43 -7.34
CA LEU A 144 -31.69 -1.03 -7.23
C LEU A 144 -30.31 -1.52 -7.67
N VAL A 145 -29.82 -1.02 -8.81
CA VAL A 145 -28.42 -1.23 -9.24
C VAL A 145 -27.45 -0.55 -8.28
N GLY A 146 -27.81 0.60 -7.71
CA GLY A 146 -27.02 1.31 -6.70
C GLY A 146 -27.01 0.60 -5.36
N ALA A 147 -28.08 -0.09 -4.96
CA ALA A 147 -28.06 -1.01 -3.82
C ALA A 147 -27.18 -2.22 -4.13
N PHE A 148 -27.30 -2.82 -5.31
CA PHE A 148 -26.45 -3.93 -5.73
C PHE A 148 -24.96 -3.53 -5.87
N GLN A 149 -24.66 -2.34 -6.40
CA GLN A 149 -23.32 -1.74 -6.48
C GLN A 149 -22.83 -1.23 -5.13
N PHE A 150 -23.75 -0.84 -4.24
CA PHE A 150 -23.44 -0.57 -2.85
C PHE A 150 -22.97 -1.85 -2.20
N PHE A 151 -23.60 -3.01 -2.44
CA PHE A 151 -23.16 -4.31 -1.93
C PHE A 151 -21.96 -4.91 -2.67
N VAL A 152 -21.83 -4.66 -3.98
CA VAL A 152 -20.75 -5.14 -4.87
C VAL A 152 -20.15 -3.94 -5.62
N PRO A 153 -19.26 -3.17 -4.98
CA PRO A 153 -18.60 -2.04 -5.62
C PRO A 153 -17.85 -2.49 -6.89
N PRO A 154 -17.61 -1.57 -7.85
CA PRO A 154 -16.86 -1.90 -9.06
C PRO A 154 -15.51 -2.53 -8.70
N LEU A 155 -15.22 -3.68 -9.30
CA LEU A 155 -14.02 -4.47 -9.04
C LEU A 155 -12.73 -3.75 -9.43
N VAL A 156 -12.84 -2.76 -10.32
CA VAL A 156 -11.72 -1.93 -10.78
C VAL A 156 -12.16 -0.48 -10.75
N TYR A 157 -11.38 0.37 -10.10
CA TYR A 157 -11.53 1.82 -10.12
C TYR A 157 -10.22 2.43 -10.64
N ARG A 158 -10.32 3.42 -11.53
CA ARG A 158 -9.14 4.13 -12.07
C ARG A 158 -9.30 5.61 -11.73
N GLU A 159 -8.42 6.10 -10.87
CA GLU A 159 -8.38 7.50 -10.45
C GLU A 159 -7.02 8.08 -10.84
N GLY A 160 -7.00 8.89 -11.90
CA GLY A 160 -5.76 9.41 -12.48
C GLY A 160 -4.80 8.28 -12.87
N ASP A 161 -3.64 8.23 -12.21
CA ASP A 161 -2.61 7.21 -12.41
C ASP A 161 -2.68 6.05 -11.40
N THR A 162 -3.68 6.03 -10.51
CA THR A 162 -3.90 4.93 -9.56
C THR A 162 -5.00 3.99 -10.06
N ILE A 163 -4.71 2.69 -10.10
CA ILE A 163 -5.69 1.64 -10.37
C ILE A 163 -5.92 0.85 -9.08
N THR A 164 -7.18 0.74 -8.67
CA THR A 164 -7.60 -0.04 -7.50
C THR A 164 -8.34 -1.28 -7.96
N TRP A 165 -7.91 -2.45 -7.50
CA TRP A 165 -8.61 -3.73 -7.65
C TRP A 165 -9.23 -4.18 -6.33
N ARG A 166 -10.31 -4.97 -6.44
CA ARG A 166 -10.99 -5.62 -5.32
C ARG A 166 -11.09 -7.12 -5.55
N LYS A 167 -11.24 -7.87 -4.45
CA LYS A 167 -11.49 -9.32 -4.47
C LYS A 167 -12.76 -9.64 -5.26
N HIS A 168 -12.70 -10.67 -6.09
CA HIS A 168 -13.86 -11.14 -6.86
C HIS A 168 -14.92 -11.74 -5.93
N TRP A 169 -16.20 -11.63 -6.29
CA TRP A 169 -17.34 -12.14 -5.49
C TRP A 169 -17.30 -13.67 -5.29
N VAL A 170 -16.61 -14.41 -6.17
CA VAL A 170 -16.39 -15.86 -6.01
C VAL A 170 -15.55 -16.18 -4.77
N ALA A 171 -14.65 -15.28 -4.37
CA ALA A 171 -13.88 -15.44 -3.13
C ALA A 171 -14.79 -15.45 -1.89
N LEU A 172 -15.97 -14.83 -1.97
CA LEU A 172 -16.95 -14.77 -0.88
C LEU A 172 -17.81 -16.04 -0.79
N LEU A 173 -18.10 -16.72 -1.90
CA LEU A 173 -19.00 -17.88 -1.95
C LEU A 173 -18.60 -19.00 -0.99
N ARG A 174 -17.32 -19.39 -1.01
CA ARG A 174 -16.81 -20.46 -0.14
C ARG A 174 -16.93 -20.11 1.35
N PRO A 175 -16.43 -18.96 1.84
CA PRO A 175 -16.51 -18.62 3.26
C PRO A 175 -17.92 -18.26 3.74
N ILE A 176 -18.80 -17.75 2.88
CA ILE A 176 -20.16 -17.38 3.26
C ILE A 176 -21.12 -18.57 3.26
N SER A 177 -20.78 -19.66 2.54
CA SER A 177 -21.62 -20.85 2.43
C SER A 177 -22.02 -21.44 3.78
N LEU A 178 -21.09 -21.57 4.72
CA LEU A 178 -21.32 -22.12 6.06
C LEU A 178 -22.34 -21.31 6.88
N PRO A 179 -22.16 -19.99 7.11
CA PRO A 179 -23.15 -19.21 7.83
C PRO A 179 -24.48 -19.14 7.08
N THR A 180 -24.49 -19.07 5.74
CA THR A 180 -25.76 -19.11 4.98
C THR A 180 -26.50 -20.43 5.16
N LEU A 181 -25.81 -21.56 5.13
CA LEU A 181 -26.42 -22.87 5.34
C LEU A 181 -26.96 -22.98 6.77
N GLY A 182 -26.21 -22.49 7.77
CA GLY A 182 -26.68 -22.42 9.15
C GLY A 182 -27.97 -21.62 9.29
N ILE A 183 -28.06 -20.45 8.65
CA ILE A 183 -29.27 -19.62 8.65
C ILE A 183 -30.43 -20.34 7.96
N LEU A 184 -30.18 -20.97 6.80
CA LEU A 184 -31.20 -21.72 6.06
C LEU A 184 -31.73 -22.91 6.87
N VAL A 185 -30.85 -23.68 7.51
CA VAL A 185 -31.25 -24.82 8.36
C VAL A 185 -32.01 -24.34 9.58
N ALA A 186 -31.51 -23.32 10.29
CA ALA A 186 -32.22 -22.75 11.45
C ALA A 186 -33.62 -22.23 11.07
N THR A 187 -33.72 -21.58 9.91
CA THR A 187 -35.00 -21.06 9.38
C THR A 187 -35.94 -22.19 8.97
N ALA A 188 -35.43 -23.21 8.28
CA ALA A 188 -36.22 -24.38 7.88
C ALA A 188 -36.74 -25.15 9.09
N VAL A 189 -35.89 -25.39 10.10
CA VAL A 189 -36.29 -26.03 11.37
C VAL A 189 -37.34 -25.18 12.08
N ALA A 190 -37.13 -23.88 12.22
CA ALA A 190 -38.11 -22.99 12.85
C ALA A 190 -39.46 -23.05 12.13
N LEU A 191 -39.48 -23.00 10.78
CA LEU A 191 -40.70 -23.08 9.98
C LEU A 191 -41.41 -24.42 10.14
N VAL A 192 -40.69 -25.55 10.08
CA VAL A 192 -41.28 -26.89 10.21
C VAL A 192 -41.88 -27.08 11.60
N VAL A 193 -41.18 -26.65 12.65
CA VAL A 193 -41.67 -26.79 14.04
C VAL A 193 -42.80 -25.79 14.31
N LEU A 194 -42.79 -24.58 13.75
CA LEU A 194 -43.91 -23.64 13.84
C LEU A 194 -45.17 -24.16 13.13
N TYR A 195 -45.00 -24.84 11.99
CA TYR A 195 -46.11 -25.41 11.21
C TYR A 195 -46.72 -26.64 11.88
N ARG A 196 -45.91 -27.50 12.51
CA ARG A 196 -46.38 -28.74 13.16
C ARG A 196 -46.62 -28.63 14.67
N GLY A 197 -46.10 -27.60 15.32
CA GLY A 197 -46.04 -27.47 16.77
C GLY A 197 -47.30 -26.90 17.41
N SER A 198 -47.46 -27.17 18.71
CA SER A 198 -48.53 -26.58 19.51
C SER A 198 -48.31 -25.06 19.72
N PRO A 199 -49.39 -24.29 19.94
CA PRO A 199 -49.31 -22.84 20.20
C PRO A 199 -48.33 -22.47 21.32
N ASP A 200 -48.25 -23.32 22.35
CA ASP A 200 -47.42 -23.08 23.55
C ASP A 200 -45.91 -23.12 23.27
N LEU A 201 -45.47 -23.85 22.23
CA LEU A 201 -44.06 -23.97 21.87
C LEU A 201 -43.58 -22.86 20.92
N ARG A 202 -44.51 -22.13 20.29
CA ARG A 202 -44.18 -21.13 19.25
C ARG A 202 -43.27 -20.02 19.76
N ALA A 203 -43.55 -19.52 20.96
CA ALA A 203 -42.75 -18.46 21.59
C ALA A 203 -41.31 -18.93 21.86
N SER A 204 -41.14 -20.15 22.39
CA SER A 204 -39.82 -20.73 22.65
C SER A 204 -39.02 -20.99 21.38
N ILE A 205 -39.69 -21.41 20.29
CA ILE A 205 -39.05 -21.63 18.98
C ILE A 205 -38.61 -20.29 18.37
N LEU A 206 -39.45 -19.26 18.43
CA LEU A 206 -39.11 -17.91 17.96
C LEU A 206 -37.94 -17.33 18.76
N ALA A 207 -37.93 -17.52 20.08
CA ALA A 207 -36.82 -17.11 20.93
C ALA A 207 -35.52 -17.86 20.57
N GLY A 208 -35.59 -19.19 20.41
CA GLY A 208 -34.43 -20.00 20.00
C GLY A 208 -33.90 -19.64 18.61
N TYR A 209 -34.79 -19.37 17.66
CA TYR A 209 -34.43 -18.88 16.33
C TYR A 209 -33.76 -17.50 16.40
N GLY A 210 -34.29 -16.59 17.24
CA GLY A 210 -33.70 -15.29 17.50
C GLY A 210 -32.27 -15.41 18.06
N VAL A 211 -32.06 -16.31 19.03
CA VAL A 211 -30.71 -16.59 19.57
C VAL A 211 -29.79 -17.17 18.50
N ALA A 212 -30.26 -18.11 17.67
CA ALA A 212 -29.45 -18.66 16.58
C ALA A 212 -29.03 -17.58 15.57
N LEU A 213 -29.97 -16.71 15.16
CA LEU A 213 -29.67 -15.58 14.28
C LEU A 213 -28.73 -14.57 14.93
N MET A 214 -28.80 -14.36 16.25
CA MET A 214 -27.90 -13.46 16.99
C MET A 214 -26.43 -13.86 16.82
N PHE A 215 -26.11 -15.14 16.60
CA PHE A 215 -24.74 -15.58 16.34
C PHE A 215 -24.43 -15.71 14.84
N LEU A 216 -25.38 -16.24 14.06
CA LEU A 216 -25.17 -16.52 12.64
C LEU A 216 -25.11 -15.24 11.79
N LEU A 217 -25.92 -14.22 12.11
CA LEU A 217 -25.92 -12.96 11.36
C LEU A 217 -24.61 -12.19 11.55
N PRO A 218 -24.10 -11.93 12.78
CA PRO A 218 -22.80 -11.28 12.93
C PRO A 218 -21.66 -12.06 12.27
N TRP A 219 -21.68 -13.39 12.32
CA TRP A 219 -20.69 -14.21 11.62
C TRP A 219 -20.77 -14.05 10.09
N TRP A 220 -21.99 -14.06 9.54
CA TRP A 220 -22.23 -13.79 8.12
C TRP A 220 -21.75 -12.39 7.72
N LEU A 221 -22.13 -11.37 8.49
CA LEU A 221 -21.72 -9.99 8.27
C LEU A 221 -20.21 -9.86 8.33
N TRP A 222 -19.56 -10.49 9.31
CA TRP A 222 -18.10 -10.49 9.45
C TRP A 222 -17.42 -10.94 8.16
N ARG A 223 -17.78 -12.13 7.63
CA ARG A 223 -17.19 -12.66 6.37
C ARG A 223 -17.49 -11.77 5.18
N PHE A 224 -18.68 -11.19 5.12
CA PHE A 224 -19.05 -10.26 4.05
C PHE A 224 -18.23 -8.96 4.11
N THR A 225 -18.10 -8.36 5.28
CA THR A 225 -17.36 -7.10 5.47
C THR A 225 -15.86 -7.26 5.25
N ASP A 226 -15.27 -8.36 5.72
CA ASP A 226 -13.84 -8.70 5.49
C ASP A 226 -13.55 -8.76 3.99
N TRP A 227 -14.35 -9.50 3.21
CA TRP A 227 -14.21 -9.54 1.74
C TRP A 227 -14.38 -8.18 1.05
N ARG A 228 -15.34 -7.37 1.52
CA ARG A 228 -15.67 -6.08 0.91
C ARG A 228 -14.58 -5.03 1.13
N ASN A 229 -13.92 -5.08 2.28
CA ASN A 229 -13.06 -4.01 2.76
C ASN A 229 -11.63 -4.07 2.21
N ASP A 230 -11.18 -5.24 1.77
CA ASP A 230 -9.84 -5.43 1.23
C ASP A 230 -9.71 -4.81 -0.18
N VAL A 231 -8.67 -3.99 -0.35
CA VAL A 231 -8.39 -3.29 -1.61
C VAL A 231 -6.92 -3.33 -1.98
N TYR A 232 -6.65 -3.58 -3.25
CA TYR A 232 -5.31 -3.59 -3.83
C TYR A 232 -5.15 -2.37 -4.73
N GLN A 233 -4.08 -1.60 -4.60
CA GLN A 233 -3.86 -0.40 -5.41
C GLN A 233 -2.48 -0.41 -6.06
N LEU A 234 -2.42 0.03 -7.31
CA LEU A 234 -1.18 0.26 -8.04
C LEU A 234 -1.16 1.72 -8.49
N THR A 235 -0.10 2.41 -8.10
CA THR A 235 0.19 3.81 -8.44
C THR A 235 1.32 3.85 -9.50
N ALA A 236 1.75 5.04 -9.91
CA ALA A 236 2.88 5.28 -10.82
C ALA A 236 4.18 4.56 -10.39
N SER A 237 4.45 4.58 -9.08
CA SER A 237 5.74 4.22 -8.48
C SER A 237 5.64 3.26 -7.31
N ARG A 238 4.43 2.96 -6.82
CA ARG A 238 4.21 2.07 -5.67
C ARG A 238 3.06 1.10 -5.89
N ILE A 239 3.16 -0.04 -5.22
CA ILE A 239 2.10 -1.02 -5.01
C ILE A 239 1.65 -0.91 -3.56
N VAL A 240 0.34 -0.93 -3.33
CA VAL A 240 -0.28 -0.74 -2.01
C VAL A 240 -1.31 -1.84 -1.81
N ASP A 241 -1.29 -2.44 -0.63
CA ASP A 241 -2.24 -3.45 -0.19
C ASP A 241 -2.85 -3.00 1.13
N VAL A 242 -4.19 -2.87 1.16
CA VAL A 242 -4.93 -2.36 2.31
C VAL A 242 -5.92 -3.44 2.74
N GLU A 243 -5.65 -4.04 3.90
CA GLU A 243 -6.50 -5.02 4.57
C GLU A 243 -7.23 -4.34 5.71
N ARG A 244 -8.57 -4.46 5.73
CA ARG A 244 -9.41 -3.76 6.71
C ARG A 244 -10.37 -4.73 7.36
N ARG A 245 -10.10 -5.07 8.62
CA ARG A 245 -10.97 -5.94 9.41
C ARG A 245 -12.33 -5.27 9.66
N PRO A 246 -13.40 -6.09 9.80
CA PRO A 246 -14.73 -5.58 10.12
C PRO A 246 -14.74 -4.65 11.34
N PHE A 247 -15.68 -3.70 11.37
CA PHE A 247 -15.91 -2.78 12.49
C PHE A 247 -14.71 -1.91 12.91
N PHE A 248 -13.80 -1.60 11.98
CA PHE A 248 -12.59 -0.79 12.27
C PHE A 248 -11.73 -1.41 13.39
N LEU A 249 -11.80 -2.73 13.54
CA LEU A 249 -11.04 -3.44 14.58
C LEU A 249 -9.55 -3.44 14.28
N ARG A 250 -9.17 -3.47 13.01
CA ARG A 250 -7.79 -3.41 12.56
C ARG A 250 -7.72 -2.98 11.10
N GLU A 251 -6.87 -2.02 10.80
CA GLU A 251 -6.49 -1.63 9.44
C GLU A 251 -4.99 -1.82 9.27
N GLU A 252 -4.61 -2.55 8.23
CA GLU A 252 -3.23 -2.85 7.90
C GLU A 252 -2.98 -2.42 6.46
N ARG A 253 -2.02 -1.51 6.26
CA ARG A 253 -1.68 -0.96 4.95
C ARG A 253 -0.20 -1.20 4.68
N ARG A 254 0.10 -1.99 3.66
CA ARG A 254 1.46 -2.35 3.22
C ARG A 254 1.77 -1.64 1.92
N GLU A 255 2.95 -1.02 1.81
CA GLU A 255 3.36 -0.30 0.59
C GLU A 255 4.79 -0.66 0.17
N ALA A 256 4.97 -0.99 -1.12
CA ALA A 256 6.29 -1.22 -1.71
C ALA A 256 6.49 -0.44 -3.01
N ASN A 257 7.74 -0.09 -3.33
CA ASN A 257 8.08 0.62 -4.57
C ASN A 257 8.06 -0.36 -5.77
N LEU A 258 7.63 0.09 -6.94
CA LEU A 258 7.64 -0.70 -8.19
C LEU A 258 9.05 -1.22 -8.54
N SER A 259 10.11 -0.50 -8.15
CA SER A 259 11.49 -0.95 -8.37
C SER A 259 11.89 -2.16 -7.54
N MET A 260 11.18 -2.44 -6.44
CA MET A 260 11.46 -3.56 -5.54
C MET A 260 10.73 -4.83 -5.93
N ILE A 261 9.84 -4.78 -6.93
CA ILE A 261 9.16 -5.96 -7.47
C ILE A 261 10.19 -6.82 -8.19
N GLN A 262 10.34 -8.07 -7.74
CA GLN A 262 11.27 -9.04 -8.32
C GLN A 262 10.55 -9.96 -9.29
N ASN A 263 9.53 -10.67 -8.80
CA ASN A 263 8.79 -11.67 -9.57
C ASN A 263 7.28 -11.50 -9.40
N ILE A 264 6.53 -11.86 -10.43
CA ILE A 264 5.06 -11.86 -10.43
C ILE A 264 4.59 -13.24 -10.87
N ASN A 265 4.03 -14.03 -9.95
CA ASN A 265 3.46 -15.33 -10.23
C ASN A 265 1.93 -15.23 -10.35
N LEU A 266 1.36 -15.87 -11.36
CA LEU A 266 -0.07 -15.86 -11.63
C LEU A 266 -0.64 -17.27 -11.45
N GLU A 267 -1.67 -17.39 -10.63
CA GLU A 267 -2.36 -18.65 -10.34
C GLU A 267 -3.85 -18.53 -10.69
N ILE A 268 -4.32 -19.33 -11.66
CA ILE A 268 -5.75 -19.41 -12.01
C ILE A 268 -6.29 -20.74 -11.47
N PRO A 269 -7.20 -20.72 -10.48
CA PRO A 269 -7.69 -21.95 -9.87
C PRO A 269 -8.70 -22.68 -10.77
N GLY A 270 -8.32 -23.89 -11.21
CA GLY A 270 -9.24 -24.89 -11.79
C GLY A 270 -9.94 -24.49 -13.10
N ILE A 271 -11.10 -25.11 -13.35
CA ILE A 271 -11.94 -24.81 -14.53
C ILE A 271 -12.81 -23.57 -14.26
N ILE A 272 -13.32 -23.43 -13.04
CA ILE A 272 -14.18 -22.31 -12.64
C ILE A 272 -13.43 -20.97 -12.75
N GLY A 273 -12.16 -20.90 -12.32
CA GLY A 273 -11.33 -19.70 -12.48
C GLY A 273 -11.12 -19.30 -13.94
N ARG A 274 -11.05 -20.28 -14.86
CA ARG A 274 -10.95 -20.01 -16.30
C ARG A 274 -12.27 -19.53 -16.90
N ILE A 275 -13.41 -20.11 -16.51
CA ILE A 275 -14.73 -19.71 -17.00
C ILE A 275 -15.08 -18.28 -16.55
N PHE A 276 -14.83 -17.97 -15.27
CA PHE A 276 -15.15 -16.66 -14.69
C PHE A 276 -13.99 -15.66 -14.75
N ASN A 277 -12.88 -16.03 -15.39
CA ASN A 277 -11.64 -15.25 -15.54
C ASN A 277 -11.20 -14.57 -14.24
N PHE A 278 -11.04 -15.34 -13.16
CA PHE A 278 -10.45 -14.86 -11.91
C PHE A 278 -9.26 -15.72 -11.52
N GLY A 279 -8.33 -15.13 -10.77
CA GLY A 279 -7.18 -15.84 -10.22
C GLY A 279 -6.44 -14.98 -9.22
N SER A 280 -5.43 -15.55 -8.59
CA SER A 280 -4.58 -14.85 -7.63
C SER A 280 -3.23 -14.51 -8.27
N ILE A 281 -2.64 -13.41 -7.83
CA ILE A 281 -1.30 -12.99 -8.26
C ILE A 281 -0.44 -12.82 -7.01
N THR A 282 0.71 -13.48 -6.97
CA THR A 282 1.70 -13.33 -5.91
C THR A 282 2.86 -12.51 -6.45
N ILE A 283 3.11 -11.38 -5.81
CA ILE A 283 4.14 -10.41 -6.20
C ILE A 283 5.22 -10.45 -5.13
N GLU A 284 6.38 -10.97 -5.49
CA GLU A 284 7.54 -11.03 -4.61
C GLU A 284 8.27 -9.69 -4.65
N THR A 285 8.46 -9.10 -3.48
CA THR A 285 9.18 -7.83 -3.35
C THR A 285 10.44 -8.01 -2.51
N ALA A 286 11.47 -7.23 -2.83
CA ALA A 286 12.70 -7.20 -2.05
C ALA A 286 12.43 -6.61 -0.67
N GLY A 287 12.38 -7.47 0.34
CA GLY A 287 12.35 -7.09 1.75
C GLY A 287 10.97 -6.78 2.35
N ALA A 288 9.93 -6.60 1.53
CA ALA A 288 8.58 -6.25 1.98
C ALA A 288 7.61 -7.45 2.06
N GLY A 289 8.14 -8.68 1.95
CA GLY A 289 7.34 -9.90 1.84
C GLY A 289 6.67 -10.07 0.47
N ALA A 290 5.82 -11.08 0.36
CA ALA A 290 5.03 -11.32 -0.84
C ALA A 290 3.68 -10.60 -0.73
N PHE A 291 3.34 -9.78 -1.72
CA PHE A 291 2.00 -9.20 -1.86
C PHE A 291 1.11 -10.20 -2.61
N THR A 292 -0.01 -10.58 -2.01
CA THR A 292 -0.95 -11.54 -2.61
C THR A 292 -2.24 -10.84 -2.99
N PHE A 293 -2.46 -10.71 -4.29
CA PHE A 293 -3.69 -10.20 -4.86
C PHE A 293 -4.65 -11.37 -5.07
N ASP A 294 -5.52 -11.60 -4.10
CA ASP A 294 -6.35 -12.79 -4.06
C ASP A 294 -7.61 -12.65 -4.91
N TYR A 295 -7.86 -13.64 -5.78
CA TYR A 295 -9.06 -13.74 -6.61
C TYR A 295 -9.38 -12.42 -7.34
N VAL A 296 -8.41 -11.82 -8.00
CA VAL A 296 -8.64 -10.63 -8.83
C VAL A 296 -9.31 -11.01 -10.14
N ARG A 297 -10.15 -10.10 -10.64
CA ARG A 297 -10.76 -10.23 -11.97
C ARG A 297 -9.69 -10.01 -13.04
N ASP A 298 -9.61 -10.95 -13.98
CA ASP A 298 -8.66 -10.95 -15.08
C ASP A 298 -7.20 -10.77 -14.61
N PRO A 299 -6.62 -11.80 -13.96
CA PRO A 299 -5.27 -11.69 -13.40
C PRO A 299 -4.21 -11.45 -14.49
N ARG A 300 -4.48 -11.85 -15.74
CA ARG A 300 -3.58 -11.62 -16.88
C ARG A 300 -3.50 -10.13 -17.19
N SER A 301 -4.64 -9.44 -17.25
CA SER A 301 -4.66 -7.99 -17.47
C SER A 301 -3.95 -7.24 -16.35
N VAL A 302 -4.13 -7.66 -15.09
CA VAL A 302 -3.43 -7.06 -13.95
C VAL A 302 -1.92 -7.25 -14.04
N GLN A 303 -1.45 -8.46 -14.37
CA GLN A 303 -0.04 -8.73 -14.58
C GLN A 303 0.54 -7.86 -15.71
N THR A 304 -0.13 -7.77 -16.85
CA THR A 304 0.30 -6.92 -17.97
C THR A 304 0.35 -5.44 -17.57
N GLU A 305 -0.62 -4.96 -16.78
CA GLU A 305 -0.64 -3.59 -16.27
C GLU A 305 0.55 -3.31 -15.34
N ILE A 306 0.87 -4.24 -14.43
CA ILE A 306 2.04 -4.11 -13.55
C ILE A 306 3.34 -4.07 -14.37
N PHE A 307 3.53 -5.01 -15.30
CA PHE A 307 4.71 -5.01 -16.17
C PHE A 307 4.83 -3.73 -16.99
N ARG A 308 3.73 -3.26 -17.58
CA ARG A 308 3.71 -2.01 -18.34
C ARG A 308 4.19 -0.82 -17.49
N ARG A 309 3.69 -0.71 -16.25
CA ARG A 309 4.09 0.38 -15.34
C ARG A 309 5.53 0.25 -14.88
N MET A 310 6.01 -0.96 -14.62
CA MET A 310 7.42 -1.20 -14.30
C MET A 310 8.33 -0.77 -15.47
N GLU A 311 7.97 -1.13 -16.70
CA GLU A 311 8.72 -0.70 -17.90
C GLU A 311 8.69 0.82 -18.07
N GLN A 312 7.53 1.45 -17.94
CA GLN A 312 7.41 2.92 -18.01
C GLN A 312 8.26 3.61 -16.95
N PHE A 313 8.23 3.12 -15.71
CA PHE A 313 9.03 3.63 -14.61
C PHE A 313 10.53 3.49 -14.89
N GLN A 314 10.98 2.32 -15.37
CA GLN A 314 12.38 2.09 -15.75
C GLN A 314 12.82 2.93 -16.95
N GLN A 315 11.97 3.14 -17.95
CA GLN A 315 12.26 3.98 -19.11
C GLN A 315 12.42 5.44 -18.70
N GLN A 316 11.52 5.95 -17.85
CA GLN A 316 11.64 7.31 -17.29
C GLN A 316 12.95 7.48 -16.51
N GLN A 317 13.33 6.48 -15.70
CA GLN A 317 14.62 6.50 -14.99
C GLN A 317 15.81 6.50 -15.96
N ARG A 318 15.77 5.67 -17.02
CA ARG A 318 16.83 5.63 -18.04
C ARG A 318 16.93 6.94 -18.83
N GLN A 319 15.80 7.53 -19.22
CA GLN A 319 15.78 8.80 -19.94
C GLN A 319 16.36 9.94 -19.09
N ARG A 320 15.97 10.02 -17.81
CA ARG A 320 16.55 10.98 -16.87
C ARG A 320 18.07 10.77 -16.73
N ALA A 321 18.51 9.51 -16.58
CA ALA A 321 19.93 9.20 -16.50
C ALA A 321 20.71 9.58 -17.79
N MET A 322 20.10 9.42 -18.96
CA MET A 322 20.70 9.82 -20.24
C MET A 322 20.74 11.34 -20.42
N GLN A 323 19.69 12.06 -20.00
CA GLN A 323 19.65 13.52 -20.00
C GLN A 323 20.74 14.08 -19.07
N ASP A 324 20.82 13.55 -17.85
CA ASP A 324 21.88 13.86 -16.89
C ASP A 324 23.26 13.64 -17.50
N ARG A 325 23.46 12.51 -18.21
CA ARG A 325 24.74 12.18 -18.86
C ARG A 325 25.07 13.07 -20.05
N ARG A 326 24.07 13.52 -20.81
CA ARG A 326 24.27 14.50 -21.90
C ARG A 326 24.66 15.87 -21.34
N ALA A 327 23.98 16.32 -20.29
CA ALA A 327 24.33 17.56 -19.59
C ALA A 327 25.76 17.50 -19.03
N GLU A 328 26.15 16.34 -18.50
CA GLU A 328 27.52 16.07 -18.09
C GLU A 328 28.51 16.22 -19.27
N LEU A 329 28.28 15.55 -20.40
CA LEU A 329 29.17 15.64 -21.57
C LEU A 329 29.30 17.07 -22.14
N LEU A 330 28.22 17.85 -22.14
CA LEU A 330 28.26 19.25 -22.58
C LEU A 330 29.15 20.10 -21.65
N ASN A 331 29.11 19.82 -20.35
CA ASN A 331 30.00 20.47 -19.38
C ASN A 331 31.48 20.06 -19.62
N TRP A 332 31.75 18.80 -19.99
CA TRP A 332 33.10 18.36 -20.38
C TRP A 332 33.62 19.10 -21.62
N PHE A 333 32.77 19.35 -22.63
CA PHE A 333 33.17 20.12 -23.82
C PHE A 333 33.51 21.57 -23.46
N SER A 334 32.71 22.23 -22.62
CA SER A 334 33.05 23.59 -22.14
C SER A 334 34.33 23.63 -21.31
N MET A 335 34.62 22.58 -20.53
CA MET A 335 35.88 22.44 -19.79
C MET A 335 37.09 22.28 -20.73
N TYR A 336 36.96 21.48 -21.80
CA TYR A 336 38.04 21.30 -22.78
C TYR A 336 38.34 22.57 -23.58
N ASP A 337 37.31 23.29 -24.01
CA ASP A 337 37.49 24.54 -24.75
C ASP A 337 38.16 25.62 -23.88
N GLN A 338 37.83 25.71 -22.59
CA GLN A 338 38.53 26.59 -21.65
C GLN A 338 40.01 26.25 -21.47
N LEU A 339 40.36 24.96 -21.38
CA LEU A 339 41.76 24.51 -21.32
C LEU A 339 42.53 24.90 -22.58
N ARG A 340 41.90 24.77 -23.75
CA ARG A 340 42.55 25.11 -25.03
C ARG A 340 42.78 26.61 -25.20
N ASP A 341 41.88 27.44 -24.67
CA ASP A 341 42.03 28.90 -24.73
C ASP A 341 42.94 29.45 -23.62
N SER A 342 43.20 28.71 -22.53
CA SER A 342 44.18 29.11 -21.49
C SER A 342 45.65 28.82 -21.85
N ASP A 343 45.89 27.95 -22.83
CA ASP A 343 47.24 27.56 -23.32
C ASP A 343 47.74 28.44 -24.48
N LYS A 344 46.97 29.45 -24.89
CA LYS A 344 47.36 30.51 -25.83
C LYS A 344 47.61 31.80 -25.08
#